data_AF-A0A950YJH0-F1
#
_entry.id   AF-A0A950YJH0-F1
#
_cell.length_a   1.000
_cell.length_b   1.000
_cell.length_c   1.000
_cell.angle_alpha   90.00
_cell.angle_beta   90.00
_cell.angle_gamma   90.00
#
_symmetry.space_group_name_H-M   'P 1'
#
loop_
_entity.id
_entity.type
_entity.pdbx_description
1 polymer ?
#
loop_
_entity_poly.entity_id
_entity_poly.type
_entity_poly.pdbx_seq_one_letter_code
_entity_poly.pdbx_strand_id
1 'polypeptide(L)'
;PATPARRSTRFASIFGEKLLDTTIRASIAYAESAERAVSILDYRPDLGADYLAVAEELLRRLGMDEARRRAQALANGTAGVS
;
A
#
# COMPACT_ATOMS: atom_id res chain seq x y z
N PRO A 1 4.35 -2.07 16.95
CA PRO A 1 5.10 -1.68 15.72
C PRO A 1 4.90 -2.78 14.67
N ALA A 2 4.49 -2.44 13.45
CA ALA A 2 4.36 -3.42 12.37
C ALA A 2 5.76 -3.89 11.94
N THR A 3 6.00 -5.21 12.02
CA THR A 3 7.24 -5.83 11.54
C THR A 3 7.46 -5.46 10.07
N PRO A 4 8.63 -4.92 9.67
CA PRO A 4 8.89 -4.64 8.26
C PRO A 4 8.81 -5.96 7.49
N ALA A 5 7.98 -5.99 6.45
CA ALA A 5 7.87 -7.16 5.60
C ALA A 5 9.24 -7.49 4.99
N ARG A 6 9.64 -8.75 5.09
CA ARG A 6 10.96 -9.21 4.67
C ARG A 6 11.08 -9.11 3.15
N ARG A 7 11.93 -8.21 2.65
CA ARG A 7 12.27 -8.15 1.22
C ARG A 7 12.85 -9.48 0.77
N SER A 8 12.35 -9.99 -0.35
CA SER A 8 12.94 -11.13 -1.04
C SER A 8 14.25 -10.71 -1.72
N THR A 9 15.37 -11.11 -1.13
CA THR A 9 16.74 -10.79 -1.58
C THR A 9 17.04 -11.19 -3.02
N ARG A 10 16.42 -12.27 -3.52
CA ARG A 10 16.57 -12.71 -4.92
C ARG A 10 15.95 -11.74 -5.94
N PHE A 11 14.83 -11.11 -5.59
CA PHE A 11 14.20 -10.11 -6.48
C PHE A 11 14.98 -8.80 -6.45
N ALA A 12 15.52 -8.41 -5.29
CA ALA A 12 16.35 -7.21 -5.18
C ALA A 12 17.60 -7.28 -6.09
N SER A 13 18.25 -8.45 -6.22
CA SER A 13 19.45 -8.57 -7.07
C SER A 13 19.16 -8.52 -8.57
N ILE A 14 17.96 -8.93 -9.00
CA ILE A 14 17.57 -8.96 -10.42
C ILE A 14 16.91 -7.65 -10.86
N PHE A 15 16.08 -7.07 -9.99
CA PHE A 15 15.25 -5.92 -10.35
C PHE A 15 15.78 -4.58 -9.82
N GLY A 16 16.69 -4.59 -8.84
CA GLY A 16 17.32 -3.38 -8.30
C GLY A 16 16.28 -2.31 -7.94
N GLU A 17 16.45 -1.12 -8.51
CA GLU A 17 15.58 0.03 -8.30
C GLU A 17 14.16 -0.13 -8.85
N LYS A 18 13.90 -1.11 -9.72
CA LYS A 18 12.55 -1.38 -10.25
C LYS A 18 11.65 -2.07 -9.22
N LEU A 19 12.22 -2.60 -8.14
CA LEU A 19 11.45 -3.18 -7.04
C LEU A 19 10.94 -2.06 -6.13
N LEU A 20 9.66 -2.11 -5.78
CA LEU A 20 9.09 -1.25 -4.76
C LEU A 20 9.64 -1.61 -3.38
N ASP A 21 9.87 -0.58 -2.57
CA ASP A 21 10.38 -0.72 -1.21
C ASP A 21 9.26 -1.11 -0.25
N THR A 22 8.03 -0.70 -0.55
CA THR A 22 6.80 -0.94 0.20
C THR A 22 6.24 -2.32 -0.11
N THR A 23 5.73 -3.00 0.92
CA THR A 23 5.13 -4.33 0.79
C THR A 23 3.69 -4.32 1.27
N ILE A 24 2.83 -5.08 0.60
CA ILE A 24 1.46 -5.35 1.03
C ILE A 24 1.47 -6.60 1.93
N ARG A 25 0.86 -6.51 3.12
CA ARG A 25 0.79 -7.65 4.05
C ARG A 25 0.00 -8.79 3.43
N ALA A 26 0.34 -10.05 3.75
CA ALA A 26 -0.52 -11.16 3.37
C ALA A 26 -1.79 -11.15 4.25
N SER A 27 -2.97 -11.13 3.64
CA SER A 27 -4.24 -11.21 4.37
C SER A 27 -5.38 -11.75 3.52
N ILE A 28 -6.25 -12.58 4.11
CA ILE A 28 -7.47 -13.08 3.48
C ILE A 28 -8.48 -11.97 3.18
N ALA A 29 -8.44 -10.88 3.94
CA ALA A 29 -9.36 -9.76 3.78
C ALA A 29 -9.28 -9.09 2.39
N TYR A 30 -8.13 -9.21 1.70
CA TYR A 30 -8.01 -8.75 0.32
C TYR A 30 -8.81 -9.63 -0.67
N ALA A 31 -8.81 -10.95 -0.47
CA ALA A 31 -9.62 -11.85 -1.28
C ALA A 31 -11.12 -11.67 -0.96
N GLU A 32 -11.45 -11.57 0.32
CA GLU A 32 -12.82 -11.36 0.78
C GLU A 32 -13.44 -10.03 0.27
N SER A 33 -12.65 -8.95 0.19
CA SER A 33 -13.14 -7.68 -0.37
C SER A 33 -13.38 -7.80 -1.88
N ALA A 34 -12.49 -8.49 -2.60
CA ALA A 34 -12.61 -8.70 -4.04
C ALA A 34 -13.84 -9.56 -4.39
N GLU A 35 -14.09 -10.63 -3.64
CA GLU A 35 -15.30 -11.47 -3.79
C GLU A 35 -16.59 -10.66 -3.61
N ARG A 36 -16.57 -9.66 -2.73
CA ARG A 36 -17.69 -8.76 -2.45
C ARG A 36 -17.80 -7.60 -3.44
N ALA A 37 -16.83 -7.43 -4.35
CA ALA A 37 -16.69 -6.28 -5.22
C ALA A 37 -16.70 -4.93 -4.47
N VAL A 38 -16.11 -4.90 -3.27
CA VAL A 38 -15.95 -3.69 -2.44
C VAL A 38 -14.48 -3.34 -2.33
N SER A 39 -14.17 -2.04 -2.39
CA SER A 39 -12.81 -1.54 -2.18
C SER A 39 -12.29 -1.96 -0.82
N ILE A 40 -11.02 -2.38 -0.74
CA ILE A 40 -10.39 -2.68 0.55
C ILE A 40 -10.37 -1.45 1.48
N LEU A 41 -10.38 -0.24 0.91
CA LEU A 41 -10.45 1.01 1.69
C LEU A 41 -11.77 1.12 2.47
N ASP A 42 -12.86 0.58 1.93
CA ASP A 42 -14.18 0.60 2.57
C ASP A 42 -14.43 -0.68 3.39
N TYR A 43 -13.84 -1.81 2.97
CA TYR A 43 -14.02 -3.11 3.64
C TYR A 43 -13.14 -3.27 4.89
N ARG A 44 -11.85 -2.90 4.81
CA ARG A 44 -10.88 -3.05 5.90
C ARG A 44 -9.83 -1.93 5.84
N PRO A 45 -10.18 -0.70 6.31
CA PRO A 45 -9.36 0.51 6.12
C PRO A 45 -7.91 0.38 6.60
N ASP A 46 -7.67 -0.36 7.69
CA ASP A 46 -6.34 -0.60 8.24
C ASP A 46 -5.43 -1.42 7.31
N LEU A 47 -6.00 -2.30 6.47
CA LEU A 47 -5.27 -2.93 5.36
C LEU A 47 -5.25 -2.05 4.11
N GLY A 48 -6.29 -1.25 3.90
CA GLY A 48 -6.32 -0.24 2.85
C GLY A 48 -5.10 0.67 2.86
N ALA A 49 -4.57 0.96 4.05
CA ALA A 49 -3.32 1.70 4.24
C ALA A 49 -2.11 1.08 3.49
N ASP A 50 -2.04 -0.24 3.30
CA ASP A 50 -0.95 -0.89 2.55
C ASP A 50 -0.97 -0.47 1.07
N TYR A 51 -2.16 -0.42 0.46
CA TYR A 51 -2.34 0.04 -0.92
C TYR A 51 -2.02 1.52 -1.07
N LEU A 52 -2.39 2.33 -0.07
CA LEU A 52 -2.08 3.76 -0.07
C LEU A 52 -0.57 4.02 0.09
N ALA A 53 0.13 3.23 0.89
CA ALA A 53 1.59 3.30 1.01
C ALA A 53 2.29 2.95 -0.32
N VAL A 54 1.81 1.90 -1.01
CA VAL A 54 2.31 1.54 -2.35
C VAL A 54 2.05 2.66 -3.36
N ALA A 55 0.85 3.24 -3.34
CA ALA A 55 0.49 4.36 -4.21
C ALA A 55 1.38 5.59 -3.94
N GLU A 56 1.64 5.92 -2.67
CA GLU A 56 2.55 7.02 -2.31
C GLU A 56 3.94 6.80 -2.90
N GLU A 57 4.50 5.60 -2.76
CA GLU A 57 5.82 5.29 -3.29
C GLU A 57 5.88 5.40 -4.81
N LEU A 58 4.88 4.87 -5.51
CA LEU A 58 4.79 4.97 -6.97
C LEU A 58 4.73 6.43 -7.41
N LEU A 59 3.85 7.22 -6.79
CA LEU A 59 3.67 8.64 -7.12
C LEU A 59 4.95 9.45 -6.83
N ARG A 60 5.68 9.13 -5.75
CA ARG A 60 7.00 9.70 -5.47
C ARG A 60 8.01 9.36 -6.56
N ARG A 61 8.11 8.09 -6.96
CA ARG A 61 9.04 7.63 -8.01
C ARG A 61 8.73 8.23 -9.38
N LEU A 62 7.45 8.54 -9.64
CA LEU A 62 6.98 9.17 -10.87
C LEU A 62 7.04 10.71 -10.85
N GLY A 63 7.42 11.34 -9.72
CA GLY A 63 7.43 12.81 -9.59
C GLY A 63 6.04 13.46 -9.58
N MET A 64 4.99 12.70 -9.22
CA MET A 64 3.60 13.16 -9.23
C MET A 64 3.16 13.72 -7.88
N ASP A 65 3.79 14.81 -7.43
CA ASP A 65 3.66 15.32 -6.06
C ASP A 65 2.24 15.73 -5.65
N GLU A 66 1.44 16.27 -6.56
CA GLU A 66 0.06 16.65 -6.25
C GLU A 66 -0.83 15.44 -6.00
N ALA A 67 -0.72 14.41 -6.84
CA ALA A 67 -1.40 13.15 -6.63
C ALA A 67 -0.92 12.48 -5.34
N ARG A 68 0.39 12.57 -5.04
CA ARG A 68 0.97 12.05 -3.80
C ARG A 68 0.34 12.70 -2.57
N ARG A 69 0.20 14.03 -2.55
CA ARG A 69 -0.47 14.76 -1.46
C ARG A 69 -1.92 14.32 -1.26
N ARG A 70 -2.66 14.08 -2.34
CA ARG A 70 -4.04 13.55 -2.28
C ARG A 70 -4.10 12.15 -1.69
N ALA A 71 -3.18 11.26 -2.07
CA ALA A 71 -3.08 9.92 -1.52
C ALA A 71 -2.76 9.94 -0.01
N GLN A 72 -1.84 10.81 0.42
CA GLN A 72 -1.52 11.00 1.84
C GLN A 72 -2.72 11.53 2.65
N ALA A 73 -3.49 12.46 2.09
CA ALA A 73 -4.71 12.95 2.74
C ALA A 73 -5.73 11.84 2.95
N LEU A 74 -5.89 10.93 1.97
CA LEU A 74 -6.76 9.77 2.09
C LEU A 74 -6.26 8.79 3.16
N ALA A 75 -4.95 8.54 3.23
CA ALA A 75 -4.35 7.67 4.23
C ALA A 75 -4.58 8.19 5.66
N ASN A 76 -4.40 9.50 5.86
CA ASN A 76 -4.67 10.13 7.16
C ASN A 76 -6.15 10.06 7.55
N GLY A 77 -7.06 10.14 6.57
CA GLY A 77 -8.49 9.92 6.77
C GLY A 77 -8.83 8.49 7.21
N THR A 78 -8.16 7.48 6.64
CA THR A 78 -8.36 6.08 7.05
C THR A 78 -7.81 5.75 8.45
N ALA A 79 -6.76 6.45 8.89
CA ALA A 79 -6.15 6.25 10.20
C ALA A 79 -6.96 6.88 11.36
N GLY A 80 -7.82 7.85 11.08
CA GLY A 80 -8.64 8.56 12.08
C GLY A 80 -9.98 7.90 12.44
N VAL A 81 -10.28 6.72 11.88
CA VAL A 81 -11.54 5.98 12.08
C VAL A 81 -11.35 4.72 12.95
N SER A 82 -10.19 4.61 13.64
CA SER A 82 -9.92 3.52 14.59
C SER A 82 -10.41 3.82 16.00
#